data_AF-A0A359MS34-F1
#
_entry.id   AF-A0A359MS34-F1
#
_cell.length_a   1.000
_cell.length_b   1.000
_cell.length_c   1.000
_cell.angle_alpha   90.00
_cell.angle_beta   90.00
_cell.angle_gamma   90.00
#
_symmetry.space_group_name_H-M   'P 1'
#
loop_
_entity.id
_entity.type
_entity.pdbx_description
1 polymer ?
#
loop_
_entity_poly.entity_id
_entity_poly.type
_entity_poly.pdbx_seq_one_letter_code
_entity_poly.pdbx_strand_id
1 'polypeptide(L)'
;NLMVTYQKVGVVKYDAFKEMGGKLSFVVALLDKNNNGIILNSVHSSREGCYTYLKEIIKGESFLELSGDEKKALDMAINSTNYME
;
A
#
# COMPACT_ATOMS: atom_id res chain seq x y z
N ASN A 1 10.96 -20.33 5.76
CA ASN A 1 9.60 -20.47 6.31
C ASN A 1 8.70 -19.53 5.54
N LEU A 2 7.82 -20.03 4.67
CA LEU A 2 6.98 -19.18 3.80
C LEU A 2 5.87 -18.45 4.55
N MET A 3 5.62 -18.79 5.82
CA MET A 3 4.59 -18.14 6.64
C MET A 3 4.90 -16.67 6.96
N VAL A 4 6.18 -16.27 6.90
CA VAL A 4 6.66 -14.91 7.25
C VAL A 4 7.21 -14.17 6.03
N THR A 5 7.11 -14.75 4.84
CA THR A 5 7.55 -14.12 3.60
C THR A 5 6.43 -13.26 3.04
N TYR A 6 6.74 -12.03 2.61
CA TYR A 6 5.79 -11.19 1.87
C TYR A 6 5.47 -11.85 0.54
N GLN A 7 4.19 -12.15 0.32
CA GLN A 7 3.71 -12.87 -0.86
C GLN A 7 2.41 -12.29 -1.42
N LYS A 8 1.75 -11.41 -0.66
CA LYS A 8 0.56 -10.68 -1.07
C LYS A 8 0.95 -9.23 -1.33
N VAL A 9 0.62 -8.73 -2.51
CA VAL A 9 1.04 -7.40 -2.96
C VAL A 9 -0.14 -6.64 -3.53
N GLY A 10 -0.30 -5.38 -3.10
CA GLY A 10 -1.27 -4.45 -3.65
C GLY A 10 -0.57 -3.13 -3.97
N VAL A 11 -0.82 -2.58 -5.16
CA VAL A 11 -0.20 -1.33 -5.61
C VAL A 11 -1.27 -0.38 -6.13
N VAL A 12 -1.33 0.82 -5.56
CA VAL A 12 -2.23 1.89 -6.01
C VAL A 12 -1.40 3.10 -6.39
N LYS A 13 -1.53 3.57 -7.63
CA LYS A 13 -0.95 4.84 -8.08
C LYS A 13 -2.00 5.93 -8.04
N TYR A 14 -1.62 7.11 -7.56
CA TYR A 14 -2.51 8.25 -7.44
C TYR A 14 -1.76 9.56 -7.68
N ASP A 15 -2.54 10.63 -7.77
CA ASP A 15 -2.04 11.99 -7.96
C ASP A 15 -2.46 12.82 -6.74
N ALA A 16 -1.50 13.09 -5.86
CA ALA A 16 -1.74 13.76 -4.59
C ALA A 16 -2.06 15.26 -4.76
N PHE A 17 -1.54 15.89 -5.81
CA PHE A 17 -1.57 17.34 -5.98
C PHE A 17 -2.14 17.80 -7.34
N LYS A 18 -2.54 16.88 -8.22
CA LYS A 18 -3.04 17.17 -9.58
C LYS A 18 -2.06 18.00 -10.40
N GLU A 19 -0.77 17.75 -10.21
CA GLU A 19 0.30 18.49 -10.88
C GLU A 19 0.57 17.92 -12.28
N MET A 20 1.23 18.70 -13.13
CA MET A 20 1.68 18.20 -14.43
C MET A 20 2.78 17.16 -14.22
N GLY A 21 2.51 15.91 -14.59
CA GLY A 21 3.46 14.78 -14.42
C GLY A 21 2.79 13.42 -14.28
N GLY A 22 1.48 13.39 -14.03
CA GLY A 22 0.70 12.15 -13.89
C GLY A 22 0.78 11.55 -12.48
N LYS A 23 0.35 10.29 -12.34
CA LYS A 23 0.26 9.60 -11.05
C LYS A 23 1.63 9.11 -10.57
N LEU A 24 2.40 10.02 -9.96
CA LEU A 24 3.74 9.76 -9.41
C LEU A 24 3.70 9.34 -7.93
N SER A 25 2.60 9.59 -7.23
CA SER A 25 2.40 9.08 -5.86
C SER A 25 1.89 7.64 -5.89
N PHE A 26 2.26 6.85 -4.89
CA PHE A 26 1.84 5.45 -4.84
C PHE A 26 1.76 4.91 -3.43
N VAL A 27 0.95 3.89 -3.27
CA VAL A 27 0.91 3.04 -2.09
C VAL A 27 1.24 1.60 -2.49
N VAL A 28 2.10 0.95 -1.70
CA VAL A 28 2.38 -0.49 -1.80
C VAL A 28 2.02 -1.16 -0.48
N ALA A 29 1.13 -2.14 -0.53
CA ALA A 29 0.88 -3.05 0.58
C ALA A 29 1.64 -4.36 0.35
N LEU A 30 2.45 -4.78 1.32
CA LEU A 30 3.21 -6.03 1.32
C LEU A 30 2.79 -6.85 2.53
N LEU A 31 2.15 -8.00 2.31
CA LEU A 31 1.67 -8.85 3.39
C LEU A 31 2.16 -10.30 3.25
N ASP A 32 2.30 -10.96 4.39
CA ASP A 32 2.50 -12.40 4.50
C ASP A 32 1.18 -13.18 4.26
N LYS A 33 1.22 -14.50 4.46
CA LYS A 33 0.04 -15.37 4.35
C LYS A 33 -1.10 -14.98 5.30
N ASN A 34 -0.74 -14.51 6.49
CA ASN A 34 -1.63 -14.19 7.60
C ASN A 34 -2.09 -12.72 7.58
N ASN A 35 -1.84 -12.00 6.49
CA ASN A 35 -2.14 -10.57 6.33
C ASN A 35 -1.37 -9.67 7.30
N ASN A 36 -0.21 -10.09 7.81
CA ASN A 36 0.68 -9.18 8.52
C ASN A 36 1.68 -8.56 7.54
N GLY A 37 2.06 -7.32 7.78
CA GLY A 37 3.10 -6.69 7.02
C GLY A 37 3.08 -5.18 7.13
N ILE A 38 3.31 -4.52 5.99
CA ILE A 38 3.44 -3.07 5.95
C ILE A 38 2.69 -2.49 4.75
N ILE A 39 2.28 -1.24 4.92
CA ILE A 39 1.90 -0.35 3.83
C ILE A 39 2.96 0.74 3.75
N LEU A 40 3.55 0.91 2.56
CA LEU A 40 4.45 2.01 2.23
C LEU A 40 3.70 3.01 1.36
N ASN A 41 3.60 4.25 1.81
CA ASN A 41 3.00 5.34 1.03
C ASN A 41 4.08 6.35 0.67
N SER A 42 4.23 6.60 -0.64
CA SER A 42 5.11 7.62 -1.18
C SER A 42 4.28 8.70 -1.85
N VAL A 43 4.41 9.92 -1.33
CA VAL A 43 3.73 11.10 -1.85
C VAL A 43 4.74 11.96 -2.58
N HIS A 44 4.46 12.23 -3.85
CA HIS A 44 5.29 13.08 -4.70
C HIS A 44 4.65 14.47 -4.85
N SER A 45 5.40 15.52 -4.50
CA SER A 45 5.08 16.91 -4.83
C SER A 45 6.25 17.53 -5.59
N SER A 46 5.95 18.21 -6.71
CA SER A 46 6.94 19.01 -7.44
C SER A 46 7.31 20.30 -6.69
N ARG A 47 6.52 20.72 -5.69
CA ARG A 47 6.70 21.96 -4.93
C ARG A 47 7.22 21.74 -3.51
N GLU A 48 6.67 20.76 -2.81
CA GLU A 48 6.96 20.50 -1.39
C GLU A 48 7.94 19.34 -1.17
N GLY A 49 8.43 18.74 -2.26
CA GLY A 49 9.32 17.58 -2.21
C GLY A 49 8.55 16.26 -2.05
N CYS A 50 9.31 15.17 -1.92
CA CYS A 50 8.75 13.83 -1.78
C CYS A 50 8.88 13.37 -0.33
N TYR A 51 7.83 12.74 0.18
CA TYR A 51 7.89 12.08 1.48
C TYR A 51 7.35 10.66 1.39
N THR A 52 7.93 9.79 2.20
CA THR A 52 7.58 8.39 2.28
C THR A 52 7.42 8.01 3.74
N TYR A 53 6.36 7.28 4.04
CA TYR A 53 6.11 6.75 5.38
C TYR A 53 5.54 5.35 5.28
N LEU A 54 5.56 4.64 6.40
CA LEU A 54 4.99 3.30 6.49
C LEU A 54 4.02 3.19 7.65
N LYS A 55 3.06 2.27 7.51
CA LYS A 55 2.17 1.81 8.58
C LYS A 55 2.24 0.30 8.67
N GLU A 56 2.27 -0.19 9.90
CA GLU A 56 2.21 -1.63 10.16
C GLU A 56 0.79 -2.15 9.96
N ILE A 57 0.70 -3.38 9.47
CA ILE A 57 -0.52 -4.13 9.31
C ILE A 57 -0.42 -5.42 10.11
N ILE A 58 -1.39 -5.63 10.98
CA ILE A 58 -1.52 -6.84 11.80
C ILE A 58 -2.85 -7.48 11.44
N LYS A 59 -2.81 -8.71 10.94
CA LYS A 59 -3.99 -9.49 10.54
C LYS A 59 -4.94 -8.74 9.57
N GLY A 60 -4.39 -7.91 8.68
CA GLY A 60 -5.17 -7.14 7.71
C GLY A 60 -5.74 -5.83 8.24
N GLU A 61 -5.34 -5.38 9.44
CA GLU A 61 -5.77 -4.10 10.01
C GLU A 61 -4.56 -3.23 10.38
N SER A 62 -4.72 -1.91 10.31
CA SER A 62 -3.72 -0.96 10.80
C SER A 62 -4.21 -0.33 12.10
N PHE A 63 -3.28 -0.07 13.02
CA PHE A 63 -3.59 0.69 14.23
C PHE A 63 -3.91 2.16 13.95
N LEU A 64 -3.30 2.72 12.90
CA LEU A 64 -3.54 4.09 12.45
C LEU A 64 -4.57 4.08 11.32
N GLU A 65 -5.38 5.12 11.24
CA GLU A 65 -6.35 5.27 10.16
C GLU A 65 -5.64 5.29 8.79
N LEU A 66 -6.13 4.48 7.86
CA LEU A 66 -5.62 4.41 6.50
C LEU A 66 -6.35 5.42 5.62
N SER A 67 -5.60 6.08 4.73
CA SER A 67 -6.21 6.87 3.66
C SER A 67 -7.02 5.99 2.71
N GLY A 68 -7.88 6.59 1.89
CA GLY A 68 -8.68 5.86 0.92
C GLY A 68 -7.83 5.04 -0.07
N ASP A 69 -6.68 5.55 -0.50
CA ASP A 69 -5.79 4.84 -1.41
C ASP A 69 -4.93 3.78 -0.70
N GLU A 70 -4.59 4.00 0.58
CA GLU A 70 -3.94 2.98 1.42
C GLU A 70 -4.86 1.79 1.66
N LYS A 71 -6.13 2.06 1.97
CA LYS A 71 -7.13 1.01 2.17
C LYS A 71 -7.34 0.18 0.89
N LYS A 72 -7.43 0.84 -0.28
CA LYS A 72 -7.51 0.13 -1.57
C LYS A 72 -6.29 -0.76 -1.80
N ALA A 73 -5.08 -0.27 -1.53
CA ALA A 73 -3.87 -1.08 -1.70
C ALA A 73 -3.87 -2.30 -0.77
N LEU A 74 -4.32 -2.12 0.47
CA LEU A 74 -4.48 -3.19 1.45
C LEU A 74 -5.49 -4.25 0.96
N ASP A 75 -6.67 -3.81 0.51
CA ASP A 75 -7.71 -4.68 -0.01
C ASP A 75 -7.22 -5.47 -1.24
N MET A 76 -6.47 -4.83 -2.14
CA MET A 76 -5.85 -5.50 -3.28
C MET A 76 -4.85 -6.57 -2.85
N ALA A 77 -4.01 -6.29 -1.85
CA ALA A 77 -3.07 -7.27 -1.32
C ALA A 77 -3.78 -8.46 -0.65
N ILE A 78 -4.76 -8.19 0.22
CA ILE A 78 -5.53 -9.25 0.90
C ILE A 78 -6.19 -10.19 -0.12
N ASN A 79 -6.75 -9.62 -1.20
CA ASN A 79 -7.44 -10.35 -2.25
C ASN A 79 -6.53 -10.84 -3.39
N SER A 80 -5.21 -10.62 -3.34
CA SER A 80 -4.30 -10.94 -4.46
C SER A 80 -4.24 -12.44 -4.78
N THR A 81 -4.66 -13.30 -3.85
CA THR A 81 -4.74 -14.76 -4.02
C THR A 81 -6.03 -15.22 -4.71
N ASN A 82 -7.04 -14.37 -4.82
CA ASN A 82 -8.37 -14.73 -5.34
C ASN A 82 -8.44 -14.74 -6.89
N TYR A 83 -7.36 -14.39 -7.59
CA TYR A 83 -7.29 -14.47 -9.06
C TYR A 83 -7.03 -15.90 -9.58
N MET A 84 -6.86 -16.88 -8.69
CA MET A 84 -6.59 -18.28 -9.05
C MET A 84 -7.76 -19.23 -8.73
N GLU A 85 -8.92 -18.69 -8.34
CA GLU A 85 -10.20 -19.43 -8.23
C GLU A 85 -11.13 -19.12 -9.41
#